data_AF-A0A382RS25-F1
#
_entry.id   AF-A0A382RS25-F1
#
_cell.length_a   1.000
_cell.length_b   1.000
_cell.length_c   1.000
_cell.angle_alpha   90.00
_cell.angle_beta   90.00
_cell.angle_gamma   90.00
#
_symmetry.space_group_name_H-M   'P 1'
#
loop_
_entity.id
_entity.type
_entity.pdbx_description
1 polymer ?
#
loop_
_entity_poly.entity_id
_entity_poly.type
_entity_poly.pdbx_seq_one_letter_code
_entity_poly.pdbx_strand_id
1 'polypeptide(L)' 'TLDPDTVPREVKALDQMAVGKYGVQFLWSDAHYTGIYTYKVLRAACPCIICGEARASAKNSNGGSGSESGGG' A
#
# COMPACT_ATOMS: atom_id res chain seq x y z
N THR A 1 -1.08 19.84 -2.24
CA THR A 1 -0.69 18.42 -2.34
C THR A 1 0.76 18.36 -2.76
N LEU A 2 1.49 17.32 -2.37
CA LEU A 2 2.88 17.12 -2.79
C LEU A 2 2.95 16.98 -4.33
N ASP A 3 3.90 17.66 -4.97
CA ASP A 3 4.19 17.51 -6.40
C ASP A 3 5.11 16.31 -6.61
N PRO A 4 4.68 15.24 -7.31
CA PRO A 4 5.49 14.03 -7.51
C PRO A 4 6.83 14.30 -8.21
N ASP A 5 6.91 15.32 -9.06
CA ASP A 5 8.14 15.63 -9.81
C ASP A 5 9.24 16.22 -8.92
N THR A 6 8.88 16.65 -7.70
CA THR A 6 9.82 17.18 -6.71
C THR A 6 10.42 16.12 -5.79
N VAL A 7 9.92 14.88 -5.85
CA VAL A 7 10.45 13.76 -5.06
C VAL A 7 11.68 13.17 -5.77
N PRO A 8 12.86 13.10 -5.13
CA PRO A 8 14.03 12.48 -5.76
C PRO A 8 13.77 11.00 -6.09
N ARG A 9 14.21 10.52 -7.26
CA ARG A 9 13.88 9.15 -7.72
C ARG A 9 14.53 8.07 -6.87
N GLU A 10 15.59 8.43 -6.16
CA GLU A 10 16.45 7.57 -5.35
C GLU A 10 16.03 7.57 -3.88
N VAL A 11 14.89 8.20 -3.55
CA VAL A 11 14.30 8.13 -2.22
C VAL A 11 14.03 6.67 -1.87
N LYS A 12 14.67 6.22 -0.81
CA LYS A 12 14.54 4.88 -0.25
C LYS A 12 14.44 4.94 1.27
N ALA A 13 13.82 3.93 1.85
CA ALA A 13 13.86 3.74 3.29
C ALA A 13 15.29 3.42 3.73
N LEU A 14 15.80 4.17 4.71
CA LEU A 14 17.09 3.95 5.34
C LEU A 14 16.97 3.17 6.65
N ASP A 15 15.89 3.42 7.39
CA ASP A 15 15.62 2.75 8.66
C ASP A 15 14.10 2.69 8.93
N GLN A 16 13.71 1.88 9.91
CA GLN A 16 12.34 1.64 10.29
C GLN A 16 12.20 1.38 11.78
N MET A 17 11.18 1.98 12.40
CA MET A 17 10.84 1.78 13.79
C MET A 17 9.37 1.36 13.93
N ALA A 18 9.13 0.33 14.73
CA ALA A 18 7.77 -0.08 15.07
C ALA A 18 7.09 1.00 15.91
N VAL A 19 5.85 1.33 15.56
CA VAL A 19 5.00 2.25 16.32
C VAL A 19 3.88 1.44 16.95
N GLY A 20 4.04 1.14 18.24
CA GLY A 20 3.18 0.23 18.97
C GLY A 20 3.01 -1.11 18.25
N LYS A 21 1.78 -1.63 18.22
CA LYS A 21 1.43 -2.89 17.54
C LYS A 21 0.70 -2.67 16.20
N TYR A 22 0.67 -1.45 15.67
CA TYR A 22 -0.25 -1.10 14.58
C TYR A 22 0.44 -0.57 13.31
N GLY A 23 1.68 -0.11 13.40
CA GLY A 23 2.37 0.45 12.24
C GLY A 23 3.87 0.61 12.39
N VAL A 24 4.45 1.25 11.40
CA VAL A 24 5.89 1.51 11.26
C VAL A 24 6.09 2.96 10.83
N GLN A 25 7.12 3.60 11.37
CA GLN A 25 7.65 4.88 10.90
C GLN A 25 8.97 4.61 10.17
N PHE A 26 9.21 5.30 9.07
CA PHE A 26 10.44 5.16 8.28
C PHE A 26 11.29 6.43 8.38
N LEU A 27 12.61 6.24 8.35
CA LEU A 27 13.55 7.27 7.94
C LEU A 27 13.82 7.12 6.44
N TRP A 28 13.62 8.19 5.67
CA TRP A 28 13.86 8.23 4.24
C TRP A 28 15.19 8.90 3.91
N SER A 29 15.78 8.56 2.76
CA SER A 29 17.10 9.05 2.37
C SER A 29 17.17 10.54 2.02
N ASP A 30 16.03 11.21 1.87
CA ASP A 30 15.90 12.66 1.74
C ASP A 30 15.68 13.36 3.10
N ALA A 31 15.99 12.66 4.19
CA ALA A 31 15.85 13.09 5.58
C ALA A 31 14.41 13.28 6.07
N HIS A 32 13.38 12.88 5.29
CA HIS A 32 12.03 12.80 5.84
C HIS A 32 11.92 11.65 6.84
N TYR A 33 11.25 11.89 7.96
CA TYR A 33 11.05 10.89 9.02
C TYR A 33 9.66 10.96 9.64
N THR A 34 8.72 11.68 9.03
CA THR A 34 7.36 11.85 9.54
C THR A 34 6.40 10.85 8.88
N GLY A 35 5.28 10.59 9.55
CA GLY A 35 4.24 9.67 9.08
C GLY A 35 4.34 8.26 9.66
N ILE A 36 3.17 7.70 9.99
CA ILE A 36 3.04 6.32 10.49
C ILE A 36 2.25 5.52 9.47
N TYR A 37 2.86 4.46 8.97
CA TYR A 37 2.26 3.53 8.02
C TYR A 37 1.69 2.35 8.78
N THR A 38 0.36 2.23 8.83
CA THR A 38 -0.26 1.07 9.48
C THR A 38 0.05 -0.22 8.72
N TYR A 39 0.13 -1.35 9.41
CA TYR A 39 0.36 -2.65 8.75
C TYR A 39 -0.72 -2.98 7.71
N LYS A 40 -1.95 -2.48 7.91
CA LYS A 40 -3.05 -2.60 6.94
C LYS A 40 -2.71 -1.89 5.63
N VAL A 41 -2.25 -0.63 5.71
CA VAL A 41 -1.87 0.16 4.53
C VAL A 41 -0.69 -0.45 3.80
N LEU A 42 0.35 -0.86 4.53
CA LEU A 42 1.53 -1.51 3.93
C LEU A 42 1.15 -2.80 3.19
N ARG A 43 0.31 -3.66 3.78
CA ARG A 43 -0.17 -4.88 3.10
C ARG A 43 -1.07 -4.58 1.90
N ALA A 44 -1.86 -3.51 1.95
CA ALA A 44 -2.65 -3.08 0.81
C ALA A 44 -1.78 -2.62 -0.37
N ALA A 45 -0.62 -2.01 -0.11
CA ALA A 45 0.33 -1.58 -1.13
C ALA A 45 1.37 -2.65 -1.54
N CYS A 46 1.55 -3.70 -0.72
CA CYS A 46 2.61 -4.67 -0.92
C CYS A 46 2.47 -5.44 -2.25
N PRO A 47 3.51 -5.49 -3.10
CA PRO A 47 3.45 -6.15 -4.41
C PRO A 47 3.65 -7.67 -4.34
N CYS A 48 3.89 -8.25 -3.16
CA CYS A 48 4.13 -9.69 -3.06
C CYS A 48 2.87 -10.51 -3.41
N ILE A 49 3.08 -11.72 -3.91
CA ILE A 49 2.01 -12.64 -4.35
C ILE A 49 0.97 -12.87 -3.25
N ILE A 50 1.43 -13.12 -2.01
CA ILE A 50 0.54 -13.36 -0.86
C ILE A 50 -0.43 -12.19 -0.63
N CYS A 51 0.07 -10.95 -0.67
CA CYS A 51 -0.78 -9.77 -0.49
C CYS A 51 -1.63 -9.51 -1.74
N GLY A 52 -1.12 -9.79 -2.93
CA GLY A 52 -1.86 -9.70 -4.20
C GLY A 52 -3.09 -10.61 -4.23
N GLU A 53 -2.92 -11.89 -3.89
CA GLU A 53 -4.00 -12.87 -3.80
C GLU A 53 -5.04 -12.46 -2.75
N ALA A 54 -4.61 -12.06 -1.56
CA ALA A 54 -5.51 -11.58 -0.52
C ALA A 54 -6.37 -10.38 -0.97
N ARG A 55 -5.79 -9.45 -1.74
CA ARG A 55 -6.54 -8.33 -2.34
C ARG A 55 -7.50 -8.78 -3.43
N ALA A 56 -7.12 -9.73 -4.28
CA ALA A 56 -7.99 -10.27 -5.31
C ALA A 56 -9.21 -10.98 -4.71
N SER A 57 -9.00 -11.82 -3.70
CA SER A 57 -10.06 -12.51 -2.96
C SER A 57 -11.03 -11.53 -2.30
N ALA A 58 -10.51 -10.48 -1.64
CA ALA A 58 -11.35 -9.45 -1.01
C ALA A 58 -12.24 -8.69 -2.01
N LYS A 59 -11.76 -8.45 -3.25
CA LYS A 59 -12.57 -7.87 -4.33
C LYS A 59 -13.68 -8.81 -4.77
N ASN A 60 -13.38 -10.10 -4.89
CA ASN A 60 -14.34 -11.11 -5.36
C ASN A 60 -15.49 -11.32 -4.35
N SER A 61 -15.19 -11.26 -3.04
CA SER A 61 -16.22 -11.35 -1.98
C SER A 61 -17.15 -10.13 -1.91
N ASN A 62 -16.73 -8.98 -2.45
CA ASN A 62 -17.50 -7.73 -2.41
C ASN A 62 -18.24 -7.45 -3.74
N GLY A 63 -18.12 -8.34 -4.72
CA GLY A 63 -18.66 -8.21 -6.08
C GLY A 63 -19.93 -9.02 -6.33
N GLY A 64 -20.95 -8.82 -5.50
CA GLY A 64 -22.30 -9.31 -5.79
C GLY A 64 -23.07 -8.33 -6.69
N SER A 65 -23.56 -8.86 -7.83
CA SER A 65 -24.49 -8.29 -8.83
C SER A 65 -23.92 -7.38 -9.93
N GLY A 66 -23.67 -8.01 -11.08
CA GLY A 66 -23.42 -7.42 -12.38
C GLY A 66 -23.40 -8.53 -13.43
N SER A 67 -24.52 -9.23 -13.58
CA SER A 67 -24.74 -10.21 -14.64
C SER A 67 -24.96 -9.47 -15.97
N GLU A 68 -23.96 -9.45 -16.84
CA GLU A 68 -24.18 -9.19 -18.27
C GLU A 68 -24.21 -10.51 -19.02
N SER A 69 -25.42 -11.05 -19.12
CA SER A 69 -25.83 -11.95 -20.21
C SER A 69 -26.08 -11.09 -21.44
N GLY A 70 -25.27 -11.25 -22.48
CA GLY A 70 -25.49 -10.69 -23.81
C GLY A 70 -25.13 -11.71 -24.86
N GLY A 71 -26.09 -12.58 -25.21
CA GLY A 71 -26.02 -13.44 -26.39
C GLY A 71 -26.31 -12.66 -27.67
N GLY A 72 -25.81 -13.19 -28.79
CA GLY A 72 -26.00 -12.67 -30.15
C GLY A 72 -24.87 -13.10 -31.05
#